data_AF-A0A7L7S387-F1
#
_entry.id   AF-A0A7L7S387-F1
#
_cell.length_a   1.000
_cell.length_b   1.000
_cell.length_c   1.000
_cell.angle_alpha   90.00
_cell.angle_beta   90.00
_cell.angle_gamma   90.00
#
_symmetry.space_group_name_H-M   'P 1'
#
loop_
_entity.id
_entity.type
_entity.pdbx_description
1 polymer ?
#
loop_
_entity_poly.entity_id
_entity_poly.type
_entity_poly.pdbx_seq_one_letter_code
_entity_poly.pdbx_strand_id
1 'polypeptide(L)'
;SSLEYDIFMRIRAKVETYIDRLQALAKALATIDVLQSLSFVAEKNHYIRPQFNQKHQINIQEGRHAVVEKVMGAQEYISNDIIFDGQTSIQLITGPNMSGKSTYMRQLALTVIMAQMGSFVAAQSVDLPLFDAIFTRIGAADDLIS
;
A
#
# COMPACT_ATOMS: atom_id res chain seq x y z
N SER A 1 9.06 -22.20 46.27
CA SER A 1 9.39 -21.80 44.89
C SER A 1 9.77 -22.98 43.99
N SER A 2 10.33 -24.11 44.48
CA SER A 2 10.66 -25.27 43.62
C SER A 2 9.42 -25.92 42.97
N LEU A 3 8.38 -26.19 43.76
CA LEU A 3 7.15 -26.81 43.24
C LEU A 3 6.45 -25.96 42.17
N GLU A 4 6.43 -24.64 42.32
CA GLU A 4 5.88 -23.72 41.32
C GLU A 4 6.67 -23.78 40.01
N TYR A 5 8.01 -23.79 40.11
CA TYR A 5 8.88 -23.93 38.94
C TYR A 5 8.67 -25.28 38.23
N ASP A 6 8.51 -26.37 38.98
CA ASP A 6 8.25 -27.69 38.41
C ASP A 6 6.88 -27.78 37.71
N ILE A 7 5.87 -27.08 38.25
CA ILE A 7 4.55 -26.95 37.59
C ILE A 7 4.69 -26.11 36.32
N PHE A 8 5.40 -24.99 36.36
CA PHE A 8 5.63 -24.13 35.20
C PHE A 8 6.35 -24.88 34.06
N MET A 9 7.40 -25.63 34.37
CA MET A 9 8.14 -26.43 33.38
C MET A 9 7.27 -27.51 32.74
N ARG A 10 6.39 -28.17 33.52
CA ARG A 10 5.41 -29.14 32.98
C ARG A 10 4.40 -28.48 32.05
N ILE A 11 3.92 -27.29 32.38
CA ILE A 11 3.02 -26.52 31.50
C ILE A 11 3.76 -26.17 30.21
N ARG A 12 4.99 -25.66 30.29
CA ARG A 12 5.79 -25.31 29.12
C ARG A 12 5.99 -26.51 28.19
N ALA A 13 6.43 -27.65 28.71
CA ALA A 13 6.61 -28.87 27.92
C ALA A 13 5.30 -29.31 27.25
N LYS A 14 4.16 -29.18 27.94
CA LYS A 14 2.84 -29.46 27.35
C LYS A 14 2.50 -28.47 26.24
N VAL A 15 2.73 -27.18 26.42
CA VAL A 15 2.49 -26.13 25.41
C VAL A 15 3.39 -26.32 24.18
N GLU A 16 4.63 -26.75 24.37
CA GLU A 16 5.58 -27.02 23.27
C GLU A 16 5.01 -28.05 22.28
N THR A 17 4.23 -29.04 22.74
CA THR A 17 3.56 -30.02 21.85
C THR A 17 2.50 -29.42 20.92
N TYR A 18 2.08 -28.17 21.17
CA TYR A 18 1.08 -27.45 20.38
C TYR A 18 1.65 -26.28 19.56
N ILE A 19 2.98 -26.10 19.53
CA ILE A 19 3.63 -24.96 18.86
C ILE A 19 3.15 -24.77 17.42
N ASP A 20 3.12 -25.84 16.62
CA ASP A 20 2.73 -25.74 15.20
C ASP A 20 1.28 -25.25 15.05
N ARG A 21 0.37 -25.76 15.88
CA ARG A 21 -1.03 -25.34 15.90
C ARG A 21 -1.18 -23.89 16.35
N LEU A 22 -0.43 -23.47 17.36
CA LEU A 22 -0.45 -22.09 17.86
C LEU A 22 0.10 -21.11 16.82
N GLN A 23 1.17 -21.46 16.12
CA GLN A 23 1.73 -20.66 15.04
C GLN A 23 0.78 -20.55 13.84
N ALA A 24 0.12 -21.66 13.46
CA ALA A 24 -0.90 -21.63 12.41
C ALA A 24 -2.08 -20.72 12.77
N LEU A 25 -2.56 -20.81 14.02
CA LEU A 25 -3.61 -19.92 14.53
C LEU A 25 -3.16 -18.46 14.52
N ALA A 26 -1.95 -18.16 14.99
CA ALA A 26 -1.42 -16.80 15.01
C ALA A 26 -1.32 -16.22 13.59
N LYS A 27 -0.87 -17.00 12.59
CA LYS A 27 -0.83 -16.58 11.18
C LYS A 27 -2.22 -16.30 10.62
N ALA A 28 -3.20 -17.15 10.94
CA ALA A 28 -4.57 -16.95 10.50
C ALA A 28 -5.18 -15.66 11.11
N LEU A 29 -4.98 -15.44 12.41
CA LEU A 29 -5.42 -14.22 13.08
C LEU A 29 -4.75 -12.98 12.49
N ALA A 30 -3.44 -13.01 12.26
CA ALA A 30 -2.71 -11.91 11.64
C ALA A 30 -3.22 -11.61 10.22
N THR A 31 -3.56 -12.64 9.44
CA THR A 31 -4.11 -12.46 8.09
C THR A 31 -5.49 -11.79 8.14
N ILE A 32 -6.36 -12.22 9.06
CA ILE A 32 -7.68 -11.60 9.27
C ILE A 32 -7.52 -10.13 9.68
N ASP A 33 -6.61 -9.84 10.61
CA ASP A 33 -6.35 -8.48 11.11
C ASP A 33 -5.89 -7.54 9.98
N VAL A 34 -4.94 -7.98 9.15
CA VAL A 34 -4.47 -7.20 7.99
C VAL A 34 -5.59 -6.99 6.98
N LEU A 35 -6.32 -8.04 6.59
CA LEU A 35 -7.40 -7.91 5.60
C LEU A 35 -8.54 -7.01 6.08
N GLN A 36 -8.91 -7.11 7.36
CA GLN A 36 -9.91 -6.25 7.98
C GLN A 36 -9.43 -4.79 8.00
N SER A 37 -8.17 -4.56 8.38
CA SER A 37 -7.57 -3.23 8.38
C SER A 37 -7.56 -2.60 6.99
N LEU A 38 -7.18 -3.35 5.95
CA LEU A 38 -7.21 -2.88 4.57
C LEU A 38 -8.64 -2.55 4.11
N SER A 39 -9.61 -3.40 4.44
CA SER A 39 -11.02 -3.17 4.12
C SER A 39 -11.56 -1.90 4.80
N PHE A 40 -11.25 -1.72 6.09
CA PHE A 40 -11.69 -0.55 6.85
C PHE A 40 -11.13 0.75 6.26
N VAL A 41 -9.83 0.77 5.93
CA VAL A 41 -9.19 1.93 5.29
C VAL A 41 -9.81 2.20 3.92
N ALA A 42 -10.09 1.15 3.14
CA ALA A 42 -10.69 1.29 1.82
C ALA A 42 -12.08 1.91 1.86
N GLU A 43 -12.94 1.44 2.77
CA GLU A 43 -14.29 1.96 2.96
C GLU A 43 -14.27 3.40 3.46
N LYS A 44 -13.50 3.65 4.54
CA LYS A 44 -13.39 4.98 5.16
C LYS A 44 -12.85 6.05 4.22
N ASN A 45 -12.00 5.67 3.27
CA ASN A 45 -11.29 6.59 2.38
C ASN A 45 -11.80 6.56 0.93
N HIS A 46 -12.85 5.78 0.66
CA HIS A 46 -13.39 5.59 -0.69
C HIS A 46 -12.32 5.15 -1.70
N TYR A 47 -11.59 4.09 -1.36
CA TYR A 47 -10.63 3.46 -2.25
C TYR A 47 -11.30 2.41 -3.12
N ILE A 48 -10.74 2.19 -4.30
CA ILE A 48 -11.29 1.27 -5.29
C ILE A 48 -10.40 0.04 -5.43
N ARG A 49 -11.01 -1.08 -5.86
CA ARG A 49 -10.27 -2.30 -6.16
C ARG A 49 -9.53 -2.09 -7.50
N PRO A 50 -8.18 -2.19 -7.54
CA PRO A 50 -7.45 -2.04 -8.79
C PRO A 50 -7.67 -3.25 -9.72
N GLN A 51 -7.49 -3.03 -11.01
CA GLN A 51 -7.41 -4.07 -12.03
C GLN A 51 -5.98 -4.22 -12.53
N PHE A 52 -5.65 -5.42 -13.01
CA PHE A 52 -4.37 -5.70 -13.63
C PHE A 52 -4.53 -6.15 -15.08
N ASN A 53 -3.65 -5.67 -15.96
CA ASN A 53 -3.63 -6.01 -17.37
C ASN A 53 -2.28 -6.58 -17.82
N GLN A 54 -2.28 -7.24 -18.99
CA GLN A 54 -1.09 -7.73 -19.68
C GLN A 54 -0.70 -6.85 -20.87
N LYS A 55 -1.24 -5.63 -20.97
CA LYS A 55 -1.09 -4.74 -22.12
C LYS A 55 0.03 -3.71 -21.95
N HIS A 56 0.75 -3.77 -20.83
CA HIS A 56 1.75 -2.76 -20.42
C HIS A 56 1.15 -1.35 -20.38
N GLN A 57 -0.12 -1.24 -20.01
CA GLN A 57 -0.85 0.03 -19.93
C GLN A 57 -1.03 0.46 -18.48
N ILE A 58 -0.69 1.71 -18.18
CA ILE A 58 -1.01 2.35 -16.90
C ILE A 58 -2.18 3.27 -17.16
N ASN A 59 -3.30 3.05 -16.48
CA ASN A 59 -4.44 3.95 -16.51
C ASN A 59 -4.96 4.16 -15.09
N ILE A 60 -4.74 5.35 -14.55
CA ILE A 60 -5.24 5.80 -13.26
C ILE A 60 -6.12 7.02 -13.52
N GLN A 61 -7.38 6.96 -13.09
CA GLN A 61 -8.33 8.06 -13.20
C GLN A 61 -8.62 8.65 -11.81
N GLU A 62 -8.57 9.97 -11.70
CA GLU A 62 -8.70 10.73 -10.45
C GLU A 62 -7.85 10.16 -9.31
N GLY A 63 -6.59 9.81 -9.61
CA GLY A 63 -5.66 9.26 -8.63
C GLY A 63 -5.28 10.29 -7.56
N ARG A 64 -5.14 9.82 -6.32
CA ARG A 64 -4.77 10.64 -5.15
C ARG A 64 -3.57 10.03 -4.42
N HIS A 65 -2.73 10.87 -3.82
CA HIS A 65 -1.63 10.39 -2.98
C HIS A 65 -2.17 10.02 -1.59
N ALA A 66 -2.26 8.71 -1.29
CA ALA A 66 -2.95 8.16 -0.10
C ALA A 66 -2.49 8.75 1.26
N VAL A 67 -1.24 9.21 1.37
CA VAL A 67 -0.75 9.93 2.56
C VAL A 67 -1.12 11.42 2.54
N VAL A 68 -0.81 12.14 1.47
CA VAL A 68 -1.02 13.60 1.38
C VAL A 68 -2.50 13.97 1.46
N GLU A 69 -3.39 13.19 0.85
CA GLU A 69 -4.84 13.43 0.94
C GLU A 69 -5.35 13.40 2.39
N LYS A 70 -4.69 12.65 3.27
CA LYS A 70 -5.07 12.56 4.69
C LYS A 70 -4.59 13.74 5.50
N VAL A 71 -3.46 14.32 5.12
CA VAL A 71 -2.90 15.50 5.79
C VAL A 71 -3.65 16.76 5.37
N MET A 72 -3.96 16.90 4.07
CA MET A 72 -4.67 18.07 3.53
C MET A 72 -6.19 17.97 3.66
N GLY A 73 -6.73 16.75 3.71
CA GLY A 73 -8.16 16.51 3.56
C GLY A 73 -8.51 16.16 2.12
N ALA A 74 -9.30 15.09 1.94
CA ALA A 74 -9.57 14.52 0.62
C ALA A 74 -10.30 15.48 -0.34
N GLN A 75 -11.05 16.46 0.20
CA GLN A 75 -11.75 17.47 -0.60
C GLN A 75 -10.83 18.60 -1.08
N GLU A 76 -9.67 18.78 -0.46
CA GLU A 76 -8.69 19.82 -0.83
C GLU A 76 -7.61 19.28 -1.78
N TYR A 77 -7.40 17.97 -1.80
CA TYR A 77 -6.42 17.35 -2.69
C TYR A 77 -6.91 17.33 -4.14
N ILE A 78 -6.12 17.89 -5.05
CA ILE A 78 -6.39 17.84 -6.49
C ILE A 78 -5.92 16.50 -7.06
N SER A 79 -6.86 15.67 -7.48
CA SER A 79 -6.59 14.38 -8.11
C SER A 79 -5.95 14.53 -9.50
N ASN A 80 -5.17 13.52 -9.91
CA ASN A 80 -4.51 13.51 -11.21
C ASN A 80 -4.71 12.19 -11.94
N ASP A 81 -4.88 12.26 -13.26
CA ASP A 81 -4.85 11.10 -14.14
C ASP A 81 -3.41 10.71 -14.50
N ILE A 82 -3.17 9.42 -14.65
CA ILE A 82 -1.88 8.88 -15.10
C ILE A 82 -2.13 7.88 -16.21
N ILE A 83 -1.70 8.24 -17.42
CA ILE A 83 -1.92 7.45 -18.63
C ILE A 83 -0.58 7.15 -19.29
N PHE A 84 -0.24 5.88 -19.38
CA PHE A 84 0.76 5.36 -20.30
C PHE A 84 0.03 4.39 -21.23
N ASP A 85 -0.12 4.79 -22.50
CA ASP A 85 -0.52 3.84 -23.52
C ASP A 85 0.61 2.80 -23.68
N GLY A 86 0.31 1.61 -24.19
CA GLY A 86 1.31 0.53 -24.30
C GLY A 86 2.48 0.82 -25.24
N GLN A 87 2.54 2.03 -25.82
CA GLN A 87 3.63 2.55 -26.65
C GLN A 87 4.46 3.61 -25.91
N THR A 88 3.89 4.26 -24.90
CA THR A 88 4.53 5.29 -24.09
C THR A 88 5.24 4.65 -22.91
N SER A 89 6.56 4.81 -22.83
CA SER A 89 7.37 4.32 -21.70
C SER A 89 7.93 5.43 -20.82
N ILE A 90 7.85 6.69 -21.26
CA ILE A 90 8.45 7.84 -20.58
C ILE A 90 7.48 9.01 -20.63
N GLN A 91 7.21 9.62 -19.47
CA GLN A 91 6.55 10.91 -19.36
C GLN A 91 7.57 11.98 -18.98
N LEU A 92 7.63 13.07 -19.74
CA LEU A 92 8.42 14.26 -19.39
C LEU A 92 7.53 15.23 -18.61
N ILE A 93 7.73 15.31 -17.30
CA ILE A 93 6.93 16.16 -16.41
C ILE A 93 7.69 17.47 -16.13
N THR A 94 7.11 18.58 -16.56
CA THR A 94 7.67 19.94 -16.35
C THR A 94 6.72 20.82 -15.56
N GLY A 95 7.26 21.79 -14.84
CA GLY A 95 6.46 22.75 -14.07
C GLY A 95 7.29 23.45 -12.99
N PRO A 96 6.81 24.59 -12.44
CA PRO A 96 7.53 25.35 -11.42
C PRO A 96 7.79 24.53 -10.15
N ASN A 97 8.74 24.96 -9.31
CA ASN A 97 8.97 24.30 -8.02
C ASN A 97 7.68 24.29 -7.18
N MET A 98 7.51 23.25 -6.36
CA MET A 98 6.32 23.05 -5.52
C MET A 98 4.99 22.83 -6.28
N SER A 99 5.02 22.63 -7.60
CA SER A 99 3.82 22.35 -8.41
C SER A 99 3.30 20.90 -8.31
N GLY A 100 3.70 20.13 -7.30
CA GLY A 100 3.23 18.75 -7.09
C GLY A 100 3.87 17.67 -7.98
N LYS A 101 4.90 17.97 -8.78
CA LYS A 101 5.57 16.97 -9.66
C LYS A 101 6.07 15.75 -8.89
N SER A 102 6.74 15.96 -7.76
CA SER A 102 7.25 14.88 -6.92
C SER A 102 6.12 14.09 -6.25
N THR A 103 5.04 14.77 -5.85
CA THR A 103 3.82 14.14 -5.33
C THR A 103 3.16 13.24 -6.38
N TYR A 104 3.08 13.69 -7.63
CA TYR A 104 2.55 12.90 -8.76
C TYR A 104 3.35 11.61 -8.99
N MET A 105 4.68 11.70 -9.02
CA MET A 105 5.54 10.51 -9.19
C MET A 105 5.44 9.55 -8.01
N ARG A 106 5.43 10.07 -6.77
CA ARG A 106 5.28 9.26 -5.55
C ARG A 106 3.89 8.63 -5.45
N GLN A 107 2.85 9.32 -5.93
CA GLN A 107 1.50 8.78 -6.02
C GLN A 107 1.47 7.52 -6.88
N LEU A 108 2.01 7.57 -8.11
CA LEU A 108 2.06 6.39 -8.98
C LEU A 108 2.75 5.21 -8.30
N ALA A 109 3.94 5.44 -7.73
CA ALA A 109 4.69 4.39 -7.04
C ALA A 109 3.91 3.79 -5.87
N LEU A 110 3.25 4.63 -5.07
CA LEU A 110 2.45 4.19 -3.93
C LEU A 110 1.21 3.39 -4.38
N THR A 111 0.53 3.83 -5.45
CA THR A 111 -0.59 3.09 -6.05
C THR A 111 -0.16 1.69 -6.48
N VAL A 112 1.00 1.55 -7.12
CA VAL A 112 1.54 0.24 -7.54
C VAL A 112 1.81 -0.66 -6.33
N ILE A 113 2.47 -0.13 -5.28
CA ILE A 113 2.77 -0.90 -4.06
C ILE A 113 1.49 -1.37 -3.39
N MET A 114 0.52 -0.47 -3.21
CA MET A 114 -0.76 -0.80 -2.58
C MET A 114 -1.53 -1.86 -3.38
N ALA A 115 -1.59 -1.70 -4.70
CA ALA A 115 -2.28 -2.65 -5.57
C ALA A 115 -1.64 -4.05 -5.51
N GLN A 116 -0.31 -4.15 -5.64
CA GLN A 116 0.40 -5.44 -5.64
C GLN A 116 0.50 -6.08 -4.25
N MET A 117 0.34 -5.31 -3.17
CA MET A 117 0.17 -5.84 -1.81
C MET A 117 -1.24 -6.45 -1.60
N GLY A 118 -2.19 -6.22 -2.51
CA GLY A 118 -3.57 -6.68 -2.39
C GLY A 118 -4.52 -5.69 -1.71
N SER A 119 -4.10 -4.42 -1.57
CA SER A 119 -4.95 -3.34 -1.05
C SER A 119 -5.82 -2.71 -2.15
N PHE A 120 -6.89 -2.04 -1.72
CA PHE A 120 -7.58 -1.04 -2.52
C PHE A 120 -6.72 0.22 -2.63
N VAL A 121 -6.96 1.06 -3.63
CA VAL A 121 -6.12 2.22 -3.96
C VAL A 121 -6.92 3.52 -4.05
N ALA A 122 -6.25 4.65 -3.79
CA ALA A 122 -6.84 5.99 -3.78
C ALA A 122 -7.01 6.55 -5.20
N ALA A 123 -8.12 6.21 -5.85
CA ALA A 123 -8.46 6.66 -7.21
C ALA A 123 -9.94 6.41 -7.49
N GLN A 124 -10.44 6.91 -8.63
CA GLN A 124 -11.76 6.52 -9.15
C GLN A 124 -11.70 5.22 -9.97
N SER A 125 -10.63 5.02 -10.75
CA SER A 125 -10.34 3.73 -11.40
C SER A 125 -8.84 3.53 -11.61
N VAL A 126 -8.39 2.26 -11.60
CA VAL A 126 -6.99 1.87 -11.77
C VAL A 126 -6.91 0.58 -12.58
N ASP A 127 -6.14 0.62 -13.66
CA ASP A 127 -5.72 -0.53 -14.46
C ASP A 127 -4.20 -0.46 -14.67
N LEU A 128 -3.47 -1.47 -14.17
CA LEU A 128 -2.00 -1.48 -14.13
C LEU A 128 -1.42 -2.76 -14.71
N PRO A 129 -0.21 -2.73 -15.30
CA PRO A 129 0.55 -3.96 -15.47
C PRO A 129 1.10 -4.42 -14.11
N LEU A 130 1.62 -5.64 -14.05
CA LEU A 130 2.45 -6.06 -12.94
C LEU A 130 3.86 -5.47 -13.09
N PHE A 131 4.33 -4.82 -12.03
CA PHE A 131 5.67 -4.29 -11.91
C PHE A 131 6.55 -5.28 -11.14
N ASP A 132 7.73 -5.52 -11.68
CA ASP A 132 8.80 -6.30 -11.06
C ASP A 132 9.64 -5.45 -10.11
N ALA A 133 9.84 -4.17 -10.43
CA ALA A 133 10.62 -3.23 -9.63
C ALA A 133 10.13 -1.79 -9.76
N ILE A 134 10.39 -0.99 -8.72
CA ILE A 134 10.21 0.46 -8.71
C ILE A 134 11.58 1.09 -8.42
N PHE A 135 12.11 1.85 -9.36
CA PHE A 135 13.36 2.59 -9.19
C PHE A 135 13.04 4.08 -9.00
N THR A 136 13.72 4.70 -8.04
CA THR A 136 13.60 6.14 -7.80
C THR A 136 14.98 6.77 -7.71
N ARG A 137 15.12 7.95 -8.29
CA ARG A 137 16.27 8.84 -8.09
C ARG A 137 15.74 10.25 -7.95
N ILE A 138 15.58 10.69 -6.71
CA ILE A 138 15.07 12.01 -6.36
C ILE A 138 16.22 12.82 -5.77
N GLY A 139 16.37 14.08 -6.18
CA GLY A 139 17.39 14.99 -5.64
C GLY A 139 17.17 15.27 -4.14
N ALA A 140 18.22 15.72 -3.45
CA ALA A 140 18.16 16.01 -2.02
C ALA A 140 17.17 17.16 -1.69
N ALA A 141 16.40 16.98 -0.61
CA ALA A 141 15.46 17.94 0.02
C ALA A 141 14.04 18.10 -0.58
N ASP A 142 13.40 17.01 -1.00
CA ASP A 142 11.94 17.01 -1.27
C ASP A 142 11.17 16.37 -0.09
N ASP A 143 10.95 17.17 0.96
CA ASP A 143 10.01 16.83 2.05
C ASP A 143 8.58 17.03 1.58
N LEU A 144 7.76 15.98 1.73
CA LEU A 144 6.35 15.97 1.34
C LEU A 144 5.44 16.67 2.35
N ILE A 145 5.92 16.84 3.59
CA ILE A 145 5.16 17.36 4.73
C ILE A 145 6.14 18.17 5.58
N SER A 146 5.89 19.46 5.71
CA SER A 146 6.48 20.35 6.73
C SER A 146 5.37 21.03 7.48
#